data_AF-A0AAN9CHY2-F1
#
_entry.id   AF-A0AAN9CHY2-F1
#
_cell.length_a   1.000
_cell.length_b   1.000
_cell.length_c   1.000
_cell.angle_alpha   90.00
_cell.angle_beta   90.00
_cell.angle_gamma   90.00
#
_symmetry.space_group_name_H-M   'P 1'
#
loop_
_entity.id
_entity.type
_entity.pdbx_description
1 polymer ?
#
loop_
_entity_poly.entity_id
_entity_poly.type
_entity_poly.pdbx_seq_one_letter_code
_entity_poly.pdbx_strand_id
1 'polypeptide(L)'
;MPVPAVVLPVVWAVFVYLRLMNQQRRHVEYRRRIRGLLCLEDLFQSDRPVTYCSLNTLVPILRLWFNVELEIKQDFRLNRQAMHALQRLMQREQDHGWGNELEVLIYVYWLAHGLSYRVVSRVFSVPKSTVHRIIHKVAQFIWDNLHRAIAFPKPADLDTVANGFAQCSGTPVLNKAVGAIDGCHIRIKPPSVHRLDYLNYKGFYSLNMQAICDSAGKFLDVFVGYPGSVHDTRILKNSSFYLARNYPPNGYFILGDGGYPCLETPICLITPYREPVYGPVQRKFNYHQSRARSIVERAFGIMKTRWRSTLFRALEVSPTFAPQVIASCAFLHNVCIDNGDVLEPDTDVAVDILDPEPPLQEAPAAHETPGNATRDRLAALISAQAPH
;
A
#
# COMPACT_ATOMS: atom_id res chain seq x y z
N MET A 1 18.54 15.84 49.99
CA MET A 1 18.10 16.56 48.77
C MET A 1 16.61 16.29 48.58
N PRO A 2 15.74 17.32 48.59
CA PRO A 2 14.31 17.12 48.44
C PRO A 2 13.98 16.84 46.96
N VAL A 3 13.25 15.75 46.71
CA VAL A 3 12.69 15.42 45.40
C VAL A 3 11.70 16.54 45.01
N PRO A 4 11.75 17.11 43.80
CA PRO A 4 10.90 18.24 43.44
C PRO A 4 9.42 17.83 43.47
N ALA A 5 8.61 18.64 44.16
CA ALA A 5 7.19 18.44 44.48
C ALA A 5 6.22 18.29 43.27
N VAL A 6 6.75 18.23 42.05
CA VAL A 6 6.00 18.11 40.78
C VAL A 6 5.94 16.66 40.28
N VAL A 7 6.78 15.74 40.79
CA VAL A 7 6.81 14.33 40.33
C VAL A 7 5.63 13.51 40.89
N LEU A 8 5.23 13.75 42.13
CA LEU A 8 4.11 13.05 42.79
C LEU A 8 2.74 13.26 42.11
N PRO A 9 2.35 14.49 41.71
CA PRO A 9 1.09 14.73 41.01
C PRO A 9 1.01 14.06 39.64
N VAL A 10 2.11 14.02 38.88
CA VAL A 10 2.15 13.42 37.53
C VAL A 10 2.06 11.91 37.61
N VAL A 11 2.80 11.28 38.54
CA VAL A 11 2.71 9.83 38.77
C VAL A 11 1.32 9.44 39.25
N TRP A 12 0.70 10.23 40.13
CA TRP A 12 -0.66 10.00 40.60
C TRP A 12 -1.70 10.18 39.48
N ALA A 13 -1.55 11.20 38.63
CA ALA A 13 -2.41 11.42 37.47
C ALA A 13 -2.29 10.28 36.44
N VAL A 14 -1.08 9.79 36.16
CA VAL A 14 -0.85 8.62 35.31
C VAL A 14 -1.48 7.37 35.93
N PHE A 15 -1.35 7.17 37.24
CA PHE A 15 -1.95 6.03 37.94
C PHE A 15 -3.48 6.07 37.92
N VAL A 16 -4.08 7.24 38.17
CA VAL A 16 -5.53 7.46 38.08
C VAL A 16 -6.02 7.26 36.65
N TYR A 17 -5.30 7.79 35.65
CA TYR A 17 -5.61 7.58 34.23
C TYR A 17 -5.55 6.11 33.84
N LEU A 18 -4.49 5.39 34.21
CA LEU A 18 -4.35 3.95 33.97
C LEU A 18 -5.44 3.15 34.68
N ARG A 19 -5.81 3.53 35.90
CA ARG A 19 -6.89 2.90 36.68
C ARG A 19 -8.25 3.13 36.02
N LEU A 20 -8.55 4.35 35.57
CA LEU A 20 -9.77 4.67 34.82
C LEU A 20 -9.84 3.94 33.48
N MET A 21 -8.72 3.87 32.76
CA MET A 21 -8.61 3.11 31.51
C MET A 21 -8.79 1.60 31.73
N ASN A 22 -8.22 1.04 32.80
CA ASN A 22 -8.45 -0.35 33.18
C ASN A 22 -9.90 -0.59 33.64
N GLN A 23 -10.50 0.35 34.35
CA GLN A 23 -11.91 0.25 34.76
C GLN A 23 -12.84 0.33 33.56
N GLN A 24 -12.56 1.17 32.58
CA GLN A 24 -13.27 1.22 31.30
C GLN A 24 -13.09 -0.07 30.49
N ARG A 25 -11.86 -0.61 30.40
CA ARG A 25 -11.60 -1.92 29.76
C ARG A 25 -12.40 -3.03 30.42
N ARG A 26 -12.36 -3.11 31.76
CA ARG A 26 -13.16 -4.07 32.54
C ARG A 26 -14.66 -3.88 32.33
N HIS A 27 -15.15 -2.64 32.23
CA HIS A 27 -16.56 -2.37 31.94
C HIS A 27 -16.97 -2.81 30.53
N VAL A 28 -16.09 -2.63 29.53
CA VAL A 28 -16.31 -3.09 28.16
C VAL A 28 -16.27 -4.61 28.09
N GLU A 29 -15.33 -5.26 28.75
CA GLU A 29 -15.24 -6.72 28.87
C GLU A 29 -16.44 -7.31 29.60
N TYR A 30 -16.88 -6.68 30.69
CA TYR A 30 -18.07 -7.07 31.45
C TYR A 30 -19.34 -6.92 30.60
N ARG A 31 -19.50 -5.81 29.87
CA ARG A 31 -20.62 -5.64 28.92
C ARG A 31 -20.56 -6.64 27.77
N ARG A 32 -19.36 -7.00 27.28
CA ARG A 32 -19.20 -8.08 26.30
C ARG A 32 -19.61 -9.44 26.88
N ARG A 33 -19.20 -9.76 28.12
CA ARG A 33 -19.58 -11.00 28.80
C ARG A 33 -21.08 -11.09 29.05
N ILE A 34 -21.70 -10.03 29.58
CA ILE A 34 -23.16 -9.99 29.76
C ILE A 34 -23.89 -10.13 28.43
N ARG A 35 -23.43 -9.43 27.37
CA ARG A 35 -24.05 -9.57 26.04
C ARG A 35 -23.86 -10.97 25.47
N GLY A 36 -22.70 -11.59 25.67
CA GLY A 36 -22.46 -12.98 25.30
C GLY A 36 -23.39 -13.93 26.06
N LEU A 37 -23.60 -13.70 27.36
CA LEU A 37 -24.54 -14.48 28.18
C LEU A 37 -26.00 -14.30 27.74
N LEU A 38 -26.43 -13.08 27.43
CA LEU A 38 -27.77 -12.82 26.90
C LEU A 38 -27.97 -13.44 25.51
N CYS A 39 -26.93 -13.46 24.66
CA CYS A 39 -26.99 -14.17 23.38
C CYS A 39 -27.02 -15.70 23.57
N LEU A 40 -26.34 -16.22 24.61
CA LEU A 40 -26.39 -17.64 24.98
C LEU A 40 -27.76 -18.04 25.53
N GLU A 41 -28.44 -17.17 26.26
CA GLU A 41 -29.81 -17.39 26.73
C GLU A 41 -30.81 -17.47 25.55
N ASP A 42 -30.64 -16.59 24.55
CA ASP A 42 -31.40 -16.63 23.29
C ASP A 42 -31.08 -17.90 22.44
N LEU A 43 -29.85 -18.41 22.51
CA LEU A 43 -29.42 -19.67 21.86
C LEU A 43 -30.13 -20.90 22.45
N PHE A 44 -30.42 -20.90 23.76
CA PHE A 44 -31.17 -21.99 24.39
C PHE A 44 -32.66 -21.96 24.02
N GLN A 45 -33.18 -20.83 23.51
CA GLN A 45 -34.59 -20.66 23.14
C GLN A 45 -34.85 -20.74 21.64
N SER A 46 -33.81 -20.71 20.79
CA SER A 46 -33.98 -20.69 19.33
C SER A 46 -32.93 -21.54 18.58
N ASP A 47 -33.40 -22.36 17.64
CA ASP A 47 -32.58 -23.21 16.75
C ASP A 47 -31.84 -22.41 15.65
N ARG A 48 -31.65 -21.09 15.84
CA ARG A 48 -31.06 -20.16 14.87
C ARG A 48 -29.78 -19.54 15.44
N PRO A 49 -28.75 -19.28 14.62
CA PRO A 49 -27.57 -18.57 15.07
C PRO A 49 -27.95 -17.17 15.59
N VAL A 50 -27.61 -16.87 16.85
CA VAL A 50 -27.96 -15.60 17.48
C VAL A 50 -27.10 -14.47 16.93
N THR A 51 -27.70 -13.64 16.09
CA THR A 51 -27.11 -12.41 15.61
C THR A 51 -27.52 -11.24 16.49
N TYR A 52 -26.58 -10.60 17.20
CA TYR A 52 -26.93 -9.50 18.12
C TYR A 52 -27.42 -8.21 17.41
N CYS A 53 -27.28 -8.11 16.08
CA CYS A 53 -27.77 -7.01 15.27
C CYS A 53 -28.03 -7.45 13.83
N SER A 54 -28.98 -6.79 13.14
CA SER A 54 -29.32 -7.02 11.74
C SER A 54 -29.03 -5.78 10.88
N LEU A 55 -28.94 -5.98 9.56
CA LEU A 55 -28.66 -4.92 8.60
C LEU A 55 -29.90 -4.05 8.34
N ASN A 56 -29.76 -2.74 8.46
CA ASN A 56 -30.80 -1.79 8.05
C ASN A 56 -30.65 -1.43 6.57
N THR A 57 -31.36 -2.13 5.68
CA THR A 57 -31.33 -1.91 4.23
C THR A 57 -31.96 -0.59 3.80
N LEU A 58 -32.64 0.14 4.69
CA LEU A 58 -33.21 1.46 4.40
C LEU A 58 -32.16 2.56 4.37
N VAL A 59 -30.94 2.30 4.85
CA VAL A 59 -29.83 3.25 4.80
C VAL A 59 -29.50 3.55 3.32
N PRO A 60 -29.53 4.84 2.89
CA PRO A 60 -29.40 5.18 1.47
C PRO A 60 -28.15 4.62 0.78
N ILE A 61 -26.98 4.69 1.43
CA ILE A 61 -25.72 4.15 0.86
C ILE A 61 -25.77 2.63 0.67
N LEU A 62 -26.55 1.92 1.48
CA LEU A 62 -26.72 0.47 1.36
C LEU A 62 -27.69 0.11 0.24
N ARG A 63 -28.66 0.98 -0.08
CA ARG A 63 -29.54 0.78 -1.25
C ARG A 63 -28.76 0.77 -2.56
N LEU A 64 -27.70 1.57 -2.69
CA LEU A 64 -26.79 1.54 -3.85
C LEU A 64 -26.13 0.16 -4.02
N TRP A 65 -25.82 -0.50 -2.90
CA TRP A 65 -25.27 -1.85 -2.94
C TRP A 65 -26.32 -2.91 -3.28
N PHE A 66 -27.47 -2.92 -2.60
CA PHE A 66 -28.49 -3.96 -2.76
C PHE A 66 -29.31 -3.86 -4.05
N ASN A 67 -29.41 -2.66 -4.63
CA ASN A 67 -29.99 -2.50 -5.96
C ASN A 67 -28.89 -2.68 -7.02
N VAL A 68 -28.97 -3.79 -7.77
CA VAL A 68 -27.98 -4.16 -8.79
C VAL A 68 -27.93 -3.15 -9.95
N GLU A 69 -29.04 -2.46 -10.22
CA GLU A 69 -29.15 -1.47 -11.30
C GLU A 69 -28.42 -0.16 -10.98
N LEU A 70 -28.12 0.11 -9.71
CA LEU A 70 -27.46 1.34 -9.30
C LEU A 70 -25.93 1.23 -9.44
N GLU A 71 -25.31 2.30 -9.94
CA GLU A 71 -23.85 2.42 -10.01
C GLU A 71 -23.27 2.72 -8.63
N ILE A 72 -22.22 1.98 -8.23
CA ILE A 72 -21.54 2.16 -6.93
C ILE A 72 -20.18 2.88 -7.07
N LYS A 73 -19.66 3.02 -8.29
CA LYS A 73 -18.28 3.46 -8.54
C LYS A 73 -18.03 4.90 -8.07
N GLN A 74 -19.05 5.74 -8.07
CA GLN A 74 -18.94 7.14 -7.63
C GLN A 74 -18.64 7.24 -6.12
N ASP A 75 -19.34 6.46 -5.29
CA ASP A 75 -19.17 6.46 -3.83
C ASP A 75 -18.05 5.53 -3.35
N PHE A 76 -17.85 4.40 -4.00
CA PHE A 76 -16.90 3.38 -3.55
C PHE A 76 -15.58 3.37 -4.32
N ARG A 77 -15.47 4.09 -5.44
CA ARG A 77 -14.31 4.11 -6.35
C ARG A 77 -13.94 2.74 -6.94
N LEU A 78 -14.83 1.75 -6.78
CA LEU A 78 -14.72 0.39 -7.30
C LEU A 78 -15.96 0.06 -8.13
N ASN A 79 -15.78 -0.69 -9.21
CA ASN A 79 -16.91 -1.34 -9.87
C ASN A 79 -17.47 -2.50 -8.99
N ARG A 80 -18.67 -2.99 -9.32
CA ARG A 80 -19.35 -4.04 -8.56
C ARG A 80 -18.58 -5.37 -8.56
N GLN A 81 -17.93 -5.71 -9.67
CA GLN A 81 -17.14 -6.93 -9.82
C GLN A 81 -15.93 -6.94 -8.87
N ALA A 82 -15.16 -5.84 -8.83
CA ALA A 82 -14.05 -5.64 -7.92
C ALA A 82 -14.49 -5.65 -6.45
N MET A 83 -15.64 -5.04 -6.13
CA MET A 83 -16.21 -5.09 -4.78
C MET A 83 -16.56 -6.51 -4.34
N HIS A 84 -17.20 -7.31 -5.20
CA HIS A 84 -17.49 -8.72 -4.89
C HIS A 84 -16.21 -9.57 -4.79
N ALA A 85 -15.20 -9.32 -5.62
CA ALA A 85 -13.90 -9.96 -5.51
C ALA A 85 -13.25 -9.64 -4.16
N LEU A 86 -13.27 -8.37 -3.74
CA LEU A 86 -12.80 -7.95 -2.42
C LEU A 86 -13.54 -8.66 -1.29
N GLN A 87 -14.88 -8.72 -1.35
CA GLN A 87 -15.68 -9.43 -0.34
C GLN A 87 -15.31 -10.91 -0.22
N ARG A 88 -15.04 -11.58 -1.35
CA ARG A 88 -14.53 -12.98 -1.37
C ARG A 88 -13.16 -13.10 -0.72
N LEU A 89 -12.23 -12.21 -1.06
CA LEU A 89 -10.90 -12.18 -0.45
C LEU A 89 -10.93 -11.83 1.05
N MET A 90 -11.97 -11.13 1.49
CA MET A 90 -12.21 -10.71 2.88
C MET A 90 -13.07 -11.69 3.70
N GLN A 91 -13.47 -12.84 3.15
CA GLN A 91 -14.31 -13.78 3.90
C GLN A 91 -13.64 -14.21 5.21
N ARG A 92 -14.39 -14.01 6.29
CA ARG A 92 -14.00 -14.31 7.67
C ARG A 92 -15.25 -14.65 8.48
N GLU A 93 -15.10 -15.50 9.48
CA GLU A 93 -16.17 -15.79 10.43
C GLU A 93 -16.56 -14.52 11.19
N GLN A 94 -17.86 -14.32 11.40
CA GLN A 94 -18.39 -13.15 12.10
C GLN A 94 -19.22 -13.59 13.30
N ASP A 95 -19.17 -12.78 14.35
CA ASP A 95 -19.98 -12.89 15.56
C ASP A 95 -21.20 -11.94 15.51
N HIS A 96 -21.55 -11.41 14.33
CA HIS A 96 -22.59 -10.40 14.14
C HIS A 96 -23.43 -10.62 12.86
N GLY A 97 -24.65 -10.08 12.82
CA GLY A 97 -25.64 -10.36 11.77
C GLY A 97 -25.65 -9.41 10.57
N TRP A 98 -24.74 -8.43 10.50
CA TRP A 98 -24.57 -7.60 9.29
C TRP A 98 -23.48 -8.11 8.34
N GLY A 99 -22.76 -9.18 8.72
CA GLY A 99 -21.86 -9.93 7.85
C GLY A 99 -20.58 -9.19 7.43
N ASN A 100 -19.76 -9.88 6.64
CA ASN A 100 -18.53 -9.33 6.05
C ASN A 100 -18.80 -8.19 5.06
N GLU A 101 -19.95 -8.24 4.38
CA GLU A 101 -20.31 -7.29 3.33
C GLU A 101 -20.35 -5.85 3.86
N LEU A 102 -21.04 -5.61 4.98
CA LEU A 102 -21.12 -4.27 5.57
C LEU A 102 -19.75 -3.77 6.02
N GLU A 103 -18.91 -4.63 6.60
CA GLU A 103 -17.58 -4.26 7.06
C GLU A 103 -16.70 -3.78 5.90
N VAL A 104 -16.76 -4.48 4.76
CA VAL A 104 -16.05 -4.10 3.53
C VAL A 104 -16.59 -2.79 2.96
N LEU A 105 -17.92 -2.62 2.87
CA LEU A 105 -18.53 -1.39 2.36
C LEU A 105 -18.13 -0.17 3.22
N ILE A 106 -18.19 -0.29 4.55
CA ILE A 106 -17.78 0.78 5.47
C ILE A 106 -16.31 1.15 5.25
N TYR A 107 -15.44 0.16 5.12
CA TYR A 107 -14.01 0.39 4.93
C TYR A 107 -13.70 1.08 3.60
N VAL A 108 -14.26 0.56 2.49
CA VAL A 108 -14.03 1.12 1.16
C VAL A 108 -14.61 2.52 1.05
N TYR A 109 -15.80 2.77 1.58
CA TYR A 109 -16.40 4.11 1.60
C TYR A 109 -15.54 5.11 2.40
N TRP A 110 -15.05 4.69 3.56
CA TRP A 110 -14.13 5.51 4.35
C TRP A 110 -12.86 5.87 3.56
N LEU A 111 -12.28 4.89 2.84
CA LEU A 111 -11.08 5.07 2.03
C LEU A 111 -11.32 5.94 0.77
N ALA A 112 -12.47 5.79 0.12
CA ALA A 112 -12.86 6.54 -1.07
C ALA A 112 -12.98 8.06 -0.80
N HIS A 113 -13.45 8.42 0.38
CA HIS A 113 -13.76 9.81 0.74
C HIS A 113 -12.80 10.44 1.75
N GLY A 114 -11.91 9.67 2.38
CA GLY A 114 -10.94 10.21 3.36
C GLY A 114 -11.63 10.89 4.55
N LEU A 115 -12.78 10.35 4.99
CA LEU A 115 -13.66 11.00 5.96
C LEU A 115 -13.32 10.66 7.41
N SER A 116 -13.76 11.50 8.34
CA SER A 116 -13.71 11.14 9.76
C SER A 116 -14.67 9.99 10.09
N TYR A 117 -14.33 9.19 11.10
CA TYR A 117 -15.19 8.10 11.59
C TYR A 117 -16.60 8.56 11.99
N ARG A 118 -16.77 9.83 12.38
CA ARG A 118 -18.07 10.43 12.72
C ARG A 118 -18.98 10.56 11.51
N VAL A 119 -18.43 10.94 10.35
CA VAL A 119 -19.22 11.10 9.12
C VAL A 119 -19.65 9.73 8.61
N VAL A 120 -18.72 8.77 8.53
CA VAL A 120 -19.04 7.39 8.13
C VAL A 120 -20.09 6.77 9.05
N SER A 121 -20.01 7.01 10.36
CA SER A 121 -21.02 6.59 11.33
C SER A 121 -22.42 7.10 11.01
N ARG A 122 -22.55 8.36 10.58
CA ARG A 122 -23.85 8.94 10.18
C ARG A 122 -24.35 8.34 8.87
N VAL A 123 -23.46 8.20 7.88
CA VAL A 123 -23.80 7.67 6.55
C VAL A 123 -24.33 6.25 6.64
N PHE A 124 -23.67 5.38 7.41
CA PHE A 124 -24.08 3.99 7.56
C PHE A 124 -25.09 3.75 8.69
N SER A 125 -25.44 4.79 9.47
CA SER A 125 -26.24 4.66 10.70
C SER A 125 -25.69 3.61 11.69
N VAL A 126 -24.36 3.53 11.79
CA VAL A 126 -23.63 2.61 12.67
C VAL A 126 -22.91 3.41 13.75
N PRO A 127 -22.87 2.97 15.03
CA PRO A 127 -22.15 3.69 16.08
C PRO A 127 -20.68 3.97 15.72
N LYS A 128 -20.19 5.18 16.02
CA LYS A 128 -18.80 5.60 15.73
C LYS A 128 -17.75 4.60 16.23
N SER A 129 -17.94 4.04 17.42
CA SER A 129 -17.03 3.04 17.99
C SER A 129 -16.99 1.75 17.16
N THR A 130 -18.12 1.33 16.59
CA THR A 130 -18.20 0.20 15.68
C THR A 130 -17.50 0.51 14.36
N VAL A 131 -17.73 1.69 13.77
CA VAL A 131 -17.02 2.13 12.55
C VAL A 131 -15.51 2.11 12.75
N HIS A 132 -15.02 2.70 13.85
CA HIS A 132 -13.61 2.65 14.21
C HIS A 132 -13.10 1.20 14.29
N ARG A 133 -13.81 0.33 15.02
CA ARG A 133 -13.43 -1.10 15.14
C ARG A 133 -13.41 -1.79 13.77
N ILE A 134 -14.37 -1.51 12.89
CA ILE A 134 -14.45 -2.10 11.54
C ILE A 134 -13.26 -1.63 10.70
N ILE A 135 -12.93 -0.35 10.71
CA ILE A 135 -11.85 0.19 9.87
C ILE A 135 -10.51 -0.43 10.24
N HIS A 136 -10.17 -0.47 11.53
CA HIS A 136 -8.96 -1.14 12.00
C HIS A 136 -9.04 -2.68 11.81
N LYS A 137 -10.23 -3.25 12.06
CA LYS A 137 -10.76 -4.58 11.62
C LYS A 137 -10.20 -5.02 10.27
N VAL A 138 -10.65 -4.29 9.26
CA VAL A 138 -10.47 -4.61 7.84
C VAL A 138 -9.05 -4.29 7.40
N ALA A 139 -8.49 -3.14 7.80
CA ALA A 139 -7.11 -2.78 7.47
C ALA A 139 -6.08 -3.81 7.98
N GLN A 140 -6.23 -4.28 9.23
CA GLN A 140 -5.38 -5.33 9.77
C GLN A 140 -5.53 -6.64 8.99
N PHE A 141 -6.77 -7.04 8.69
CA PHE A 141 -7.00 -8.27 7.93
C PHE A 141 -6.39 -8.21 6.52
N ILE A 142 -6.48 -7.06 5.84
CA ILE A 142 -5.82 -6.85 4.54
C ILE A 142 -4.30 -6.94 4.71
N TRP A 143 -3.74 -6.27 5.71
CA TRP A 143 -2.30 -6.31 6.01
C TRP A 143 -1.77 -7.74 6.20
N ASP A 144 -2.49 -8.56 6.96
CA ASP A 144 -2.10 -9.95 7.22
C ASP A 144 -2.27 -10.85 5.99
N ASN A 145 -3.03 -10.40 4.99
CA ASN A 145 -3.39 -11.18 3.79
C ASN A 145 -2.98 -10.49 2.48
N LEU A 146 -1.97 -9.60 2.50
CA LEU A 146 -1.50 -8.89 1.30
C LEU A 146 -1.13 -9.87 0.17
N HIS A 147 -0.54 -11.02 0.52
CA HIS A 147 -0.16 -12.10 -0.38
C HIS A 147 -1.31 -12.63 -1.27
N ARG A 148 -2.57 -12.40 -0.89
CA ARG A 148 -3.74 -12.83 -1.69
C ARG A 148 -3.93 -12.00 -2.97
N ALA A 149 -3.39 -10.78 -3.02
CA ALA A 149 -3.49 -9.90 -4.19
C ALA A 149 -2.12 -9.40 -4.67
N ILE A 150 -1.13 -9.30 -3.79
CA ILE A 150 0.23 -8.82 -4.05
C ILE A 150 1.17 -10.02 -3.91
N ALA A 151 1.63 -10.56 -5.02
CA ALA A 151 2.55 -11.69 -5.04
C ALA A 151 3.38 -11.66 -6.32
N PHE A 152 4.59 -12.22 -6.26
CA PHE A 152 5.41 -12.43 -7.45
C PHE A 152 4.74 -13.38 -8.45
N PRO A 153 4.96 -13.17 -9.76
CA PRO A 153 4.42 -14.03 -10.80
C PRO A 153 4.94 -15.47 -10.66
N LYS A 154 4.12 -16.43 -11.08
CA LYS A 154 4.57 -17.83 -11.17
C LYS A 154 5.62 -17.95 -12.28
N PRO A 155 6.49 -18.98 -12.23
CA PRO A 155 7.48 -19.20 -13.28
C PRO A 155 6.89 -19.26 -14.70
N ALA A 156 5.67 -19.79 -14.85
CA ALA A 156 4.97 -19.86 -16.14
C ALA A 156 4.55 -18.48 -16.70
N ASP A 157 4.43 -17.47 -15.85
CA ASP A 157 3.96 -16.13 -16.22
C ASP A 157 5.13 -15.15 -16.46
N LEU A 158 6.36 -15.52 -16.08
CA LEU A 158 7.53 -14.63 -16.15
C LEU A 158 7.83 -14.14 -17.57
N ASP A 159 7.73 -15.02 -18.56
CA ASP A 159 7.99 -14.62 -19.95
C ASP A 159 6.91 -13.68 -20.48
N THR A 160 5.65 -13.82 -20.04
CA THR A 160 4.59 -12.85 -20.35
C THR A 160 4.89 -11.48 -19.77
N VAL A 161 5.29 -11.43 -18.49
CA VAL A 161 5.69 -10.17 -17.84
C VAL A 161 6.89 -9.55 -18.55
N ALA A 162 7.89 -10.36 -18.90
CA ALA A 162 9.11 -9.87 -19.51
C ALA A 162 8.90 -9.38 -20.95
N ASN A 163 8.03 -10.05 -21.71
CA ASN A 163 7.59 -9.56 -23.01
C ASN A 163 6.82 -8.24 -22.88
N GLY A 164 6.02 -8.06 -21.83
CA GLY A 164 5.36 -6.79 -21.53
C GLY A 164 6.37 -5.65 -21.30
N PHE A 165 7.45 -5.90 -20.54
CA PHE A 165 8.50 -4.90 -20.37
C PHE A 165 9.25 -4.58 -21.67
N ALA A 166 9.50 -5.58 -22.52
CA ALA A 166 10.05 -5.33 -23.85
C ALA A 166 9.15 -4.39 -24.67
N GLN A 167 7.83 -4.58 -24.63
CA GLN A 167 6.87 -3.68 -25.27
C GLN A 167 6.88 -2.28 -24.66
N CYS A 168 6.84 -2.15 -23.33
CA CYS A 168 6.91 -0.84 -22.64
C CYS A 168 8.19 -0.08 -22.98
N SER A 169 9.31 -0.78 -23.06
CA SER A 169 10.62 -0.20 -23.37
C SER A 169 10.78 0.24 -24.82
N GLY A 170 10.05 -0.39 -25.76
CA GLY A 170 10.26 -0.22 -27.20
C GLY A 170 11.51 -0.94 -27.75
N THR A 171 12.06 -1.92 -27.02
CA THR A 171 13.17 -2.77 -27.48
C THR A 171 13.01 -4.21 -26.95
N PRO A 172 13.32 -5.24 -27.75
CA PRO A 172 13.31 -6.63 -27.29
C PRO A 172 14.46 -6.97 -26.34
N VAL A 173 15.46 -6.10 -26.15
CA VAL A 173 16.61 -6.36 -25.25
C VAL A 173 16.18 -6.47 -23.79
N LEU A 174 15.12 -5.76 -23.38
CA LEU A 174 14.62 -5.80 -22.01
C LEU A 174 13.61 -6.94 -21.75
N ASN A 175 13.59 -7.98 -22.60
CA ASN A 175 12.71 -9.15 -22.48
C ASN A 175 13.05 -10.12 -21.33
N LYS A 176 13.90 -9.69 -20.39
CA LYS A 176 14.19 -10.38 -19.12
C LYS A 176 13.94 -9.50 -17.90
N ALA A 177 13.43 -8.28 -18.10
CA ALA A 177 12.90 -7.47 -17.00
C ALA A 177 11.61 -8.09 -16.48
N VAL A 178 11.48 -8.33 -15.17
CA VAL A 178 10.26 -8.92 -14.57
C VAL A 178 9.67 -8.08 -13.46
N GLY A 179 10.19 -6.87 -13.28
CA GLY A 179 9.62 -5.90 -12.37
C GLY A 179 10.24 -4.52 -12.59
N ALA A 180 9.48 -3.49 -12.24
CA ALA A 180 9.99 -2.14 -12.04
C ALA A 180 9.82 -1.78 -10.56
N ILE A 181 10.89 -1.31 -9.92
CA ILE A 181 10.91 -0.89 -8.52
C ILE A 181 11.07 0.61 -8.41
N ASP A 182 10.28 1.22 -7.52
CA ASP A 182 10.40 2.63 -7.20
C ASP A 182 9.83 2.97 -5.81
N GLY A 183 10.24 4.13 -5.28
CA GLY A 183 9.76 4.71 -4.04
C GLY A 183 8.60 5.69 -4.28
N CYS A 184 7.70 5.79 -3.31
CA CYS A 184 6.55 6.68 -3.38
C CYS A 184 6.28 7.35 -2.03
N HIS A 185 6.38 8.68 -1.99
CA HIS A 185 6.02 9.46 -0.81
C HIS A 185 4.49 9.60 -0.69
N ILE A 186 3.95 9.20 0.46
CA ILE A 186 2.55 9.41 0.87
C ILE A 186 2.51 10.44 1.99
N ARG A 187 1.73 11.52 1.80
CA ARG A 187 1.60 12.62 2.77
C ARG A 187 0.95 12.12 4.05
N ILE A 188 1.55 12.45 5.20
CA ILE A 188 0.97 12.19 6.52
C ILE A 188 0.88 13.46 7.34
N LYS A 189 0.00 13.46 8.35
CA LYS A 189 0.10 14.46 9.41
C LYS A 189 1.40 14.20 10.18
N PRO A 190 2.24 15.23 10.43
CA PRO A 190 3.48 15.03 11.17
C PRO A 190 3.19 14.43 12.55
N PRO A 191 3.96 13.42 12.98
CA PRO A 191 3.86 12.92 14.35
C PRO A 191 4.25 14.00 15.35
N SER A 192 3.75 13.86 16.58
CA SER A 192 4.13 14.73 17.69
C SER A 192 5.57 14.54 18.14
N VAL A 193 6.15 13.36 17.90
CA VAL A 193 7.53 12.99 18.27
C VAL A 193 8.32 12.70 16.98
N HIS A 194 9.59 13.10 16.93
CA HIS A 194 10.48 12.87 15.78
C HIS A 194 9.93 13.35 14.42
N ARG A 195 9.22 14.50 14.41
CA ARG A 195 8.58 15.03 13.20
C ARG A 195 9.53 15.19 12.01
N LEU A 196 10.78 15.57 12.27
CA LEU A 196 11.78 15.88 11.24
C LEU A 196 12.18 14.62 10.46
N ASP A 197 12.12 13.45 11.07
CA ASP A 197 12.42 12.18 10.41
C ASP A 197 11.47 11.91 9.24
N TYR A 198 10.26 12.49 9.29
CA TYR A 198 9.25 12.31 8.25
C TYR A 198 9.31 13.39 7.15
N LEU A 199 10.13 14.44 7.33
CA LEU A 199 10.29 15.49 6.34
C LEU A 199 11.13 14.96 5.17
N ASN A 200 10.54 14.90 3.98
CA ASN A 200 11.24 14.48 2.77
C ASN A 200 11.95 15.65 2.08
N TYR A 201 12.75 15.32 1.07
CA TYR A 201 13.45 16.30 0.23
C TYR A 201 12.52 17.25 -0.53
N LYS A 202 11.25 16.86 -0.75
CA LYS A 202 10.19 17.69 -1.36
C LYS A 202 9.55 18.67 -0.37
N GLY A 203 10.04 18.75 0.86
CA GLY A 203 9.59 19.72 1.86
C GLY A 203 8.26 19.38 2.54
N PHE A 204 7.79 18.13 2.48
CA PHE A 204 6.57 17.71 3.17
C PHE A 204 6.75 16.44 4.01
N TYR A 205 5.89 16.26 5.01
CA TYR A 205 5.93 15.08 5.88
C TYR A 205 5.30 13.87 5.20
N SER A 206 6.02 12.77 5.13
CA SER A 206 5.57 11.57 4.42
C SER A 206 6.05 10.27 5.04
N LEU A 207 5.35 9.20 4.67
CA LEU A 207 5.85 7.84 4.71
C LEU A 207 6.27 7.43 3.31
N ASN A 208 7.34 6.67 3.21
CA ASN A 208 7.74 6.01 1.98
C ASN A 208 7.05 4.65 1.83
N MET A 209 6.58 4.42 0.60
CA MET A 209 6.14 3.13 0.08
C MET A 209 7.07 2.76 -1.07
N GLN A 210 7.87 1.72 -0.89
CA GLN A 210 8.57 1.06 -1.99
C GLN A 210 7.64 0.01 -2.59
N ALA A 211 7.59 -0.11 -3.90
CA ALA A 211 6.84 -1.17 -4.56
C ALA A 211 7.57 -1.68 -5.80
N ILE A 212 7.37 -2.97 -6.08
CA ILE A 212 7.69 -3.59 -7.36
C ILE A 212 6.38 -3.76 -8.11
N CYS A 213 6.32 -3.43 -9.40
CA CYS A 213 5.20 -3.78 -10.25
C CYS A 213 5.61 -4.55 -11.50
N ASP A 214 4.69 -5.30 -12.07
CA ASP A 214 4.86 -5.93 -13.39
C ASP A 214 4.61 -4.92 -14.54
N SER A 215 4.70 -5.42 -15.78
CA SER A 215 4.46 -4.65 -16.99
C SER A 215 3.01 -4.18 -17.17
N ALA A 216 2.05 -4.76 -16.43
CA ALA A 216 0.64 -4.35 -16.43
C ALA A 216 0.33 -3.34 -15.32
N GLY A 217 1.32 -2.96 -14.50
CA GLY A 217 1.15 -2.04 -13.38
C GLY A 217 0.53 -2.69 -12.14
N LYS A 218 0.52 -4.03 -12.04
CA LYS A 218 0.13 -4.76 -10.84
C LYS A 218 1.28 -4.79 -9.85
N PHE A 219 1.04 -4.46 -8.58
CA PHE A 219 2.07 -4.53 -7.55
C PHE A 219 2.41 -6.00 -7.22
N LEU A 220 3.68 -6.36 -7.31
CA LEU A 220 4.22 -7.68 -7.00
C LEU A 220 4.71 -7.78 -5.56
N ASP A 221 5.24 -6.67 -5.03
CA ASP A 221 5.68 -6.50 -3.65
C ASP A 221 5.45 -5.05 -3.22
N VAL A 222 5.14 -4.84 -1.94
CA VAL A 222 4.99 -3.51 -1.34
C VAL A 222 5.63 -3.48 0.04
N PHE A 223 6.41 -2.45 0.30
CA PHE A 223 7.08 -2.24 1.58
C PHE A 223 6.86 -0.80 2.05
N VAL A 224 6.15 -0.66 3.17
CA VAL A 224 5.62 0.63 3.63
C VAL A 224 5.95 0.87 5.09
N GLY A 225 6.27 2.12 5.43
CA GLY A 225 6.32 2.58 6.82
C GLY A 225 7.60 3.31 7.21
N TYR A 226 8.56 3.43 6.28
CA TYR A 226 9.75 4.22 6.52
C TYR A 226 9.42 5.73 6.52
N PRO A 227 10.03 6.51 7.42
CA PRO A 227 9.91 7.97 7.39
C PRO A 227 10.43 8.57 6.07
N GLY A 228 9.83 9.68 5.64
CA GLY A 228 10.14 10.33 4.36
C GLY A 228 11.56 10.87 4.18
N SER A 229 12.35 11.00 5.25
CA SER A 229 13.78 11.35 5.13
C SER A 229 14.67 10.17 4.74
N VAL A 230 14.16 8.93 4.80
CA VAL A 230 14.97 7.73 4.57
C VAL A 230 15.13 7.46 3.08
N HIS A 231 16.39 7.33 2.64
CA HIS A 231 16.74 7.04 1.26
C HIS A 231 16.30 5.65 0.79
N ASP A 232 15.94 5.57 -0.49
CA ASP A 232 15.46 4.35 -1.15
C ASP A 232 16.42 3.17 -1.05
N THR A 233 17.72 3.42 -1.13
CA THR A 233 18.75 2.37 -0.94
C THR A 233 18.64 1.72 0.45
N ARG A 234 18.38 2.51 1.50
CA ARG A 234 18.20 1.98 2.86
C ARG A 234 16.88 1.24 2.99
N ILE A 235 15.83 1.72 2.35
CA ILE A 235 14.52 1.04 2.32
C ILE A 235 14.65 -0.32 1.63
N LEU A 236 15.31 -0.36 0.46
CA LEU A 236 15.61 -1.58 -0.28
C LEU A 236 16.30 -2.62 0.60
N LYS A 237 17.41 -2.25 1.25
CA LYS A 237 18.20 -3.18 2.08
C LYS A 237 17.44 -3.75 3.29
N ASN A 238 16.35 -3.09 3.71
CA ASN A 238 15.51 -3.53 4.81
C ASN A 238 14.18 -4.17 4.34
N SER A 239 13.89 -4.16 3.04
CA SER A 239 12.65 -4.73 2.53
C SER A 239 12.66 -6.25 2.65
N SER A 240 11.48 -6.82 2.90
CA SER A 240 11.32 -8.26 3.08
C SER A 240 11.79 -9.05 1.85
N PHE A 241 11.55 -8.54 0.63
CA PHE A 241 11.95 -9.24 -0.59
C PHE A 241 13.48 -9.23 -0.79
N TYR A 242 14.15 -8.11 -0.49
CA TYR A 242 15.62 -8.02 -0.60
C TYR A 242 16.29 -8.97 0.40
N LEU A 243 15.78 -9.02 1.64
CA LEU A 243 16.27 -9.93 2.67
C LEU A 243 16.01 -11.41 2.32
N ALA A 244 14.87 -11.70 1.69
CA ALA A 244 14.50 -13.06 1.28
C ALA A 244 15.28 -13.56 0.04
N ARG A 245 15.77 -12.66 -0.82
CA ARG A 245 16.56 -12.98 -2.03
C ARG A 245 15.87 -13.98 -2.97
N ASN A 246 14.54 -13.93 -3.02
CA ASN A 246 13.71 -14.89 -3.75
C ASN A 246 13.20 -14.36 -5.10
N TYR A 247 13.48 -13.09 -5.41
CA TYR A 247 13.06 -12.43 -6.64
C TYR A 247 14.09 -11.36 -7.05
N PRO A 248 14.41 -11.18 -8.34
CA PRO A 248 13.93 -11.97 -9.48
C PRO A 248 14.60 -13.35 -9.56
N PRO A 249 14.00 -14.34 -10.24
CA PRO A 249 14.66 -15.61 -10.52
C PRO A 249 15.90 -15.44 -11.41
N ASN A 250 16.83 -16.40 -11.33
CA ASN A 250 18.06 -16.38 -12.12
C ASN A 250 17.79 -16.16 -13.62
N GLY A 251 18.55 -15.25 -14.23
CA GLY A 251 18.39 -14.89 -15.64
C GLY A 251 17.35 -13.80 -15.92
N TYR A 252 16.63 -13.34 -14.90
CA TYR A 252 15.74 -12.19 -14.96
C TYR A 252 16.26 -11.05 -14.05
N PHE A 253 15.78 -9.83 -14.30
CA PHE A 253 16.20 -8.65 -13.54
C PHE A 253 15.03 -7.70 -13.24
N ILE A 254 15.22 -6.82 -12.26
CA ILE A 254 14.30 -5.72 -11.93
C ILE A 254 14.90 -4.41 -12.45
N LEU A 255 14.06 -3.52 -12.96
CA LEU A 255 14.44 -2.16 -13.34
C LEU A 255 14.22 -1.20 -12.18
N GLY A 256 15.25 -0.48 -11.76
CA GLY A 256 15.15 0.51 -10.67
C GLY A 256 15.43 1.94 -11.13
N ASP A 257 15.05 2.89 -10.29
CA ASP A 257 15.44 4.30 -10.43
C ASP A 257 16.93 4.53 -10.09
N GLY A 258 17.50 5.68 -10.49
CA GLY A 258 18.87 6.09 -10.18
C GLY A 258 19.18 6.24 -8.69
N GLY A 259 18.15 6.37 -7.83
CA GLY A 259 18.24 6.32 -6.37
C GLY A 259 18.62 4.96 -5.79
N TYR A 260 18.56 3.90 -6.60
CA TYR A 260 18.89 2.54 -6.22
C TYR A 260 20.32 2.14 -6.66
N PRO A 261 20.94 1.16 -5.97
CA PRO A 261 22.19 0.58 -6.42
C PRO A 261 21.98 -0.29 -7.67
N CYS A 262 22.95 -0.29 -8.58
CA CYS A 262 23.02 -1.26 -9.68
C CYS A 262 23.66 -2.55 -9.16
N LEU A 263 22.90 -3.64 -9.04
CA LEU A 263 23.31 -4.88 -8.39
C LEU A 263 23.13 -6.09 -9.30
N GLU A 264 24.07 -7.02 -9.25
CA GLU A 264 23.93 -8.37 -9.81
C GLU A 264 23.50 -9.36 -8.72
N THR A 265 24.06 -9.23 -7.51
CA THR A 265 23.68 -10.00 -6.32
C THR A 265 23.54 -9.06 -5.10
N PRO A 266 22.67 -9.38 -4.11
CA PRO A 266 21.86 -10.59 -3.97
C PRO A 266 20.59 -10.62 -4.84
N ILE A 267 20.21 -9.49 -5.42
CA ILE A 267 19.12 -9.36 -6.38
C ILE A 267 19.66 -8.66 -7.64
N CYS A 268 19.24 -9.13 -8.83
CA CYS A 268 19.62 -8.47 -10.07
C CYS A 268 18.74 -7.23 -10.27
N LEU A 269 19.30 -6.06 -9.95
CA LEU A 269 18.63 -4.76 -10.02
C LEU A 269 19.43 -3.83 -10.94
N ILE A 270 18.84 -3.49 -12.09
CA ILE A 270 19.48 -2.69 -13.12
C ILE A 270 18.92 -1.26 -13.08
N THR A 271 19.81 -0.31 -12.83
CA THR A 271 19.49 1.13 -12.71
C THR A 271 20.13 1.94 -13.84
N PRO A 272 19.59 3.12 -14.21
CA PRO A 272 20.15 3.93 -15.29
C PRO A 272 21.59 4.39 -15.00
N TYR A 273 22.32 4.78 -16.05
CA TYR A 273 23.57 5.52 -15.88
C TYR A 273 23.26 6.88 -15.25
N ARG A 274 23.99 7.24 -14.18
CA ARG A 274 23.82 8.53 -13.51
C ARG A 274 24.32 9.67 -14.38
N GLU A 275 23.69 10.83 -14.23
CA GLU A 275 24.14 12.05 -14.87
C GLU A 275 25.47 12.53 -14.25
N PRO A 276 26.32 13.23 -15.05
CA PRO A 276 26.17 13.50 -16.48
C PRO A 276 26.47 12.28 -17.38
N VAL A 277 25.58 12.00 -18.34
CA VAL A 277 25.72 10.88 -19.29
C VAL A 277 26.30 11.36 -20.62
N TYR A 278 27.57 11.03 -20.89
CA TYR A 278 28.28 11.55 -22.06
C TYR A 278 28.12 10.67 -23.33
N GLY A 279 27.97 9.35 -23.19
CA GLY A 279 27.95 8.42 -24.31
C GLY A 279 26.57 8.24 -24.98
N PRO A 280 26.47 8.12 -26.32
CA PRO A 280 25.20 7.84 -27.00
C PRO A 280 24.62 6.47 -26.60
N VAL A 281 25.48 5.49 -26.32
CA VAL A 281 25.10 4.14 -25.87
C VAL A 281 24.35 4.21 -24.53
N GLN A 282 24.91 4.93 -23.56
CA GLN A 282 24.35 5.10 -22.23
C GLN A 282 23.03 5.89 -22.28
N ARG A 283 22.96 6.94 -23.13
CA ARG A 283 21.72 7.71 -23.35
C ARG A 283 20.60 6.87 -23.93
N LYS A 284 20.89 6.04 -24.95
CA LYS A 284 19.91 5.08 -25.52
C LYS A 284 19.43 4.11 -24.44
N PHE A 285 20.34 3.54 -23.65
CA PHE A 285 19.96 2.65 -22.56
C PHE A 285 19.02 3.34 -21.56
N ASN A 286 19.39 4.52 -21.04
CA ASN A 286 18.58 5.28 -20.10
C ASN A 286 17.18 5.60 -20.66
N TYR A 287 17.09 5.94 -21.95
CA TYR A 287 15.80 6.20 -22.61
C TYR A 287 14.89 4.97 -22.57
N HIS A 288 15.35 3.80 -23.02
CA HIS A 288 14.53 2.58 -23.03
C HIS A 288 14.23 2.06 -21.62
N GLN A 289 15.21 2.15 -20.71
CA GLN A 289 15.04 1.74 -19.32
C GLN A 289 14.02 2.63 -18.59
N SER A 290 14.10 3.95 -18.76
CA SER A 290 13.14 4.89 -18.17
C SER A 290 11.72 4.66 -18.69
N ARG A 291 11.57 4.44 -20.01
CA ARG A 291 10.27 4.08 -20.61
C ARG A 291 9.68 2.82 -19.98
N ALA A 292 10.47 1.76 -19.83
CA ALA A 292 10.04 0.52 -19.20
C ALA A 292 9.70 0.70 -17.71
N ARG A 293 10.54 1.46 -16.97
CA ARG A 293 10.36 1.73 -15.54
C ARG A 293 9.10 2.55 -15.26
N SER A 294 8.74 3.49 -16.14
CA SER A 294 7.60 4.42 -15.95
C SER A 294 6.25 3.75 -15.58
N ILE A 295 6.11 2.45 -15.82
CA ILE A 295 4.93 1.67 -15.41
C ILE A 295 4.71 1.69 -13.89
N VAL A 296 5.76 1.72 -13.06
CA VAL A 296 5.63 1.75 -11.59
C VAL A 296 5.14 3.11 -11.10
N GLU A 297 5.64 4.20 -11.70
CA GLU A 297 5.15 5.55 -11.44
C GLU A 297 3.68 5.68 -11.86
N ARG A 298 3.31 5.12 -13.01
CA ARG A 298 1.92 5.07 -13.47
C ARG A 298 1.04 4.28 -12.51
N ALA A 299 1.50 3.14 -12.01
CA ALA A 299 0.78 2.34 -11.02
C ALA A 299 0.54 3.13 -9.73
N PHE A 300 1.55 3.85 -9.22
CA PHE A 300 1.37 4.77 -8.09
C PHE A 300 0.38 5.89 -8.40
N GLY A 301 0.47 6.50 -9.58
CA GLY A 301 -0.45 7.55 -10.03
C GLY A 301 -1.90 7.07 -10.02
N ILE A 302 -2.18 5.93 -10.64
CA ILE A 302 -3.52 5.32 -10.68
C ILE A 302 -4.03 5.01 -9.27
N MET A 303 -3.21 4.38 -8.43
CA MET A 303 -3.57 4.08 -7.04
C MET A 303 -3.90 5.36 -6.27
N LYS A 304 -3.05 6.39 -6.35
CA LYS A 304 -3.26 7.66 -5.64
C LYS A 304 -4.49 8.40 -6.16
N THR A 305 -4.74 8.39 -7.48
CA THR A 305 -5.93 9.02 -8.10
C THR A 305 -7.22 8.31 -7.69
N ARG A 306 -7.23 6.98 -7.63
CA ARG A 306 -8.40 6.23 -7.12
C ARG A 306 -8.78 6.64 -5.71
N TRP A 307 -7.76 6.76 -4.85
CA TRP A 307 -7.92 7.09 -3.43
C TRP A 307 -7.60 8.56 -3.14
N ARG A 308 -7.88 9.46 -4.09
CA ARG A 308 -7.46 10.87 -4.05
C ARG A 308 -7.80 11.57 -2.74
N SER A 309 -9.03 11.39 -2.24
CA SER A 309 -9.49 12.01 -1.00
C SER A 309 -8.63 11.63 0.22
N THR A 310 -8.05 10.43 0.19
CA THR A 310 -7.22 9.87 1.26
C THR A 310 -5.73 10.10 1.03
N LEU A 311 -5.23 9.92 -0.20
CA LEU A 311 -3.80 9.91 -0.49
C LEU A 311 -3.23 11.26 -0.99
N PHE A 312 -4.06 12.18 -1.50
CA PHE A 312 -3.58 13.51 -1.92
C PHE A 312 -3.52 14.49 -0.75
N ARG A 313 -4.26 14.21 0.32
CA ARG A 313 -4.22 14.98 1.57
C ARG A 313 -3.27 14.29 2.57
N ALA A 314 -2.87 15.03 3.59
CA ALA A 314 -2.16 14.44 4.71
C ALA A 314 -3.09 13.43 5.41
N LEU A 315 -2.69 12.17 5.49
CA LEU A 315 -3.43 11.12 6.18
C LEU A 315 -3.71 11.53 7.63
N GLU A 316 -5.00 11.61 7.99
CA GLU A 316 -5.47 11.96 9.34
C GLU A 316 -5.60 10.74 10.26
N VAL A 317 -4.66 9.79 10.14
CA VAL A 317 -4.56 8.61 11.00
C VAL A 317 -3.26 8.63 11.78
N SER A 318 -3.12 7.77 12.79
CA SER A 318 -1.85 7.65 13.49
C SER A 318 -0.75 7.18 12.53
N PRO A 319 0.50 7.64 12.70
CA PRO A 319 1.63 7.16 11.91
C PRO A 319 1.82 5.64 11.96
N THR A 320 1.39 5.00 13.06
CA THR A 320 1.41 3.54 13.22
C THR A 320 0.32 2.83 12.42
N PHE A 321 -0.79 3.50 12.11
CA PHE A 321 -1.89 2.94 11.33
C PHE A 321 -1.77 3.27 9.83
N ALA A 322 -1.11 4.38 9.48
CA ALA A 322 -0.93 4.82 8.10
C ALA A 322 -0.34 3.75 7.15
N PRO A 323 0.68 2.94 7.54
CA PRO A 323 1.19 1.88 6.67
C PRO A 323 0.12 0.86 6.26
N GLN A 324 -0.78 0.50 7.17
CA GLN A 324 -1.86 -0.45 6.90
C GLN A 324 -2.86 0.11 5.89
N VAL A 325 -3.16 1.41 5.99
CA VAL A 325 -4.04 2.11 5.04
C VAL A 325 -3.39 2.17 3.66
N ILE A 326 -2.11 2.54 3.58
CA ILE A 326 -1.36 2.63 2.31
C ILE A 326 -1.25 1.25 1.65
N ALA A 327 -0.88 0.21 2.40
CA ALA A 327 -0.82 -1.15 1.86
C ALA A 327 -2.20 -1.66 1.42
N SER A 328 -3.28 -1.26 2.11
CA SER A 328 -4.64 -1.57 1.68
C SER A 328 -5.01 -0.90 0.35
N CYS A 329 -4.55 0.33 0.10
CA CYS A 329 -4.71 0.97 -1.21
C CYS A 329 -4.03 0.16 -2.34
N ALA A 330 -2.83 -0.35 -2.08
CA ALA A 330 -2.08 -1.18 -3.03
C ALA A 330 -2.75 -2.54 -3.27
N PHE A 331 -3.26 -3.17 -2.21
CA PHE A 331 -4.03 -4.40 -2.29
C PHE A 331 -5.27 -4.21 -3.18
N LEU A 332 -6.02 -3.13 -2.94
CA LEU A 332 -7.23 -2.82 -3.70
C LEU A 332 -6.93 -2.44 -5.15
N HIS A 333 -5.78 -1.80 -5.42
CA HIS A 333 -5.32 -1.51 -6.78
C HIS A 333 -5.21 -2.80 -7.61
N ASN A 334 -4.55 -3.82 -7.07
CA ASN A 334 -4.45 -5.12 -7.73
C ASN A 334 -5.82 -5.81 -7.89
N VAL A 335 -6.68 -5.75 -6.87
CA VAL A 335 -8.05 -6.28 -6.97
C VAL A 335 -8.82 -5.58 -8.09
N CYS A 336 -8.65 -4.28 -8.28
CA CYS A 336 -9.27 -3.55 -9.37
C CYS A 336 -8.76 -4.01 -10.74
N ILE A 337 -7.43 -4.12 -10.91
CA ILE A 337 -6.80 -4.61 -12.15
C ILE A 337 -7.31 -6.01 -12.51
N ASP A 338 -7.30 -6.94 -11.55
CA ASP A 338 -7.72 -8.33 -11.76
C ASP A 338 -9.21 -8.46 -12.14
N ASN A 339 -10.01 -7.42 -11.90
CA ASN A 339 -11.44 -7.39 -12.20
C ASN A 339 -11.80 -6.34 -13.27
N GLY A 340 -10.82 -5.90 -14.07
CA GLY A 340 -11.03 -4.98 -15.19
C GLY A 340 -11.51 -3.58 -14.79
N ASP A 341 -11.42 -3.22 -13.51
CA ASP A 341 -11.78 -1.89 -13.02
C ASP A 341 -10.61 -0.91 -13.18
N VAL A 342 -10.15 -0.72 -14.40
CA VAL A 342 -9.00 0.15 -14.68
C VAL A 342 -9.44 1.63 -14.63
N LEU A 343 -8.59 2.47 -14.04
CA LEU A 343 -8.72 3.92 -14.12
C LEU A 343 -7.66 4.42 -15.09
N GLU A 344 -8.07 5.25 -16.03
CA GLU A 344 -7.13 5.98 -16.86
C GLU A 344 -6.34 6.98 -15.99
N PRO A 345 -5.04 7.15 -16.24
CA PRO A 345 -4.25 8.15 -15.54
C PRO A 345 -4.78 9.56 -15.87
N ASP A 346 -5.14 10.33 -14.84
CA ASP A 346 -5.44 11.76 -15.01
C ASP A 346 -4.22 12.47 -15.58
N THR A 347 -4.38 13.23 -16.67
CA THR A 347 -3.33 14.08 -17.27
C THR A 347 -2.86 15.20 -16.34
N ASP A 348 -3.62 15.48 -15.27
CA ASP A 348 -3.40 16.57 -14.33
C ASP A 348 -2.61 16.15 -13.07
N VAL A 349 -2.16 14.89 -12.99
CA VAL A 349 -1.22 14.50 -11.93
C VAL A 349 0.13 15.10 -12.31
N ALA A 350 0.46 16.24 -11.70
CA ALA A 350 1.78 16.85 -11.82
C ALA A 350 2.83 15.75 -11.62
N VAL A 351 3.59 15.47 -12.69
CA VAL A 351 4.83 14.73 -12.59
C VAL A 351 5.65 15.50 -11.54
N ASP A 352 6.11 14.82 -10.50
CA ASP A 352 7.02 15.45 -9.53
C ASP A 352 8.33 15.72 -10.28
N ILE A 353 8.45 16.89 -10.92
CA ILE A 353 9.55 17.27 -11.85
C ILE A 353 10.88 17.55 -11.11
N LEU A 354 10.95 17.39 -9.79
CA LEU A 354 12.14 17.70 -9.01
C LEU A 354 12.50 16.51 -8.13
N ASP A 355 13.14 15.51 -8.74
CA ASP A 355 13.98 14.60 -7.97
C ASP A 355 15.38 15.22 -7.90
N PRO A 356 15.86 15.62 -6.71
CA PRO A 356 17.24 16.04 -6.53
C PRO A 356 18.15 14.86 -6.86
N GLU A 357 19.40 15.16 -7.23
CA GLU A 357 20.38 14.13 -7.51
C GLU A 357 20.42 13.10 -6.37
N PRO A 358 20.34 11.79 -6.69
CA PRO A 358 20.40 10.76 -5.68
C PRO A 358 21.74 10.89 -4.93
N PRO A 359 21.73 10.73 -3.59
CA PRO A 359 22.95 10.84 -2.80
C PRO A 359 24.04 9.87 -3.30
N LEU A 360 25.29 10.20 -2.97
CA LEU A 360 26.43 9.33 -3.24
C LEU A 360 26.14 7.93 -2.71
N GLN A 361 26.35 6.93 -3.57
CA GLN A 361 26.07 5.54 -3.25
C GLN A 361 26.97 5.13 -2.07
N GLU A 362 26.35 4.64 -0.99
CA GLU A 362 27.11 3.99 0.08
C GLU A 362 27.92 2.83 -0.53
N ALA A 363 29.13 2.61 -0.01
CA ALA A 363 29.97 1.51 -0.48
C ALA A 363 29.16 0.20 -0.44
N PRO A 364 29.24 -0.64 -1.51
CA PRO A 364 28.52 -1.90 -1.54
C PRO A 364 28.91 -2.75 -0.34
N ALA A 365 27.92 -3.40 0.27
CA ALA A 365 28.16 -4.33 1.36
C ALA A 365 28.98 -5.53 0.85
N ALA A 366 29.71 -6.21 1.73
CA ALA A 366 30.61 -7.32 1.36
C ALA A 366 29.93 -8.48 0.60
N HIS A 367 28.59 -8.59 0.66
CA HIS A 367 27.79 -9.61 -0.03
C HIS A 367 27.11 -9.11 -1.31
N GLU A 368 27.31 -7.84 -1.70
CA GLU A 368 26.74 -7.24 -2.89
C GLU A 368 27.75 -7.27 -4.03
N THR A 369 27.33 -7.68 -5.22
CA THR A 369 28.14 -7.56 -6.44
C THR A 369 27.53 -6.52 -7.38
N PRO A 370 28.35 -5.65 -8.01
CA PRO A 370 27.84 -4.58 -8.86
C PRO A 370 27.24 -5.13 -10.17
N GLY A 371 26.08 -4.61 -10.56
CA GLY A 371 25.37 -4.95 -11.80
C GLY A 371 25.87 -4.22 -13.05
N ASN A 372 26.98 -3.49 -12.95
CA ASN A 372 27.47 -2.61 -14.02
C ASN A 372 27.76 -3.37 -15.32
N ALA A 373 28.38 -4.56 -15.23
CA ALA A 373 28.68 -5.38 -16.41
C ALA A 373 27.41 -5.83 -17.14
N THR A 374 26.37 -6.23 -16.39
CA THR A 374 25.07 -6.60 -16.95
C THR A 374 24.40 -5.41 -17.62
N ARG A 375 24.43 -4.23 -16.97
CA ARG A 375 23.94 -2.98 -17.57
C ARG A 375 24.68 -2.62 -18.86
N ASP A 376 26.02 -2.68 -18.85
CA ASP A 376 26.85 -2.35 -20.00
C ASP A 376 26.59 -3.30 -21.17
N ARG A 377 26.38 -4.59 -20.89
CA ARG A 377 25.96 -5.59 -21.89
C ARG A 377 24.59 -5.24 -22.50
N LEU A 378 23.59 -4.89 -21.68
CA LEU A 378 22.27 -4.47 -22.15
C LEU A 378 22.36 -3.19 -23.00
N ALA A 379 23.15 -2.21 -22.57
CA ALA A 379 23.35 -0.95 -23.29
C ALA A 379 23.99 -1.16 -24.67
N ALA A 380 24.99 -2.06 -24.76
CA ALA A 380 25.61 -2.45 -26.01
C ALA A 380 24.61 -3.14 -26.96
N LEU A 381 23.80 -4.07 -26.44
CA LEU A 381 22.77 -4.77 -27.22
C LEU A 381 21.70 -3.81 -27.76
N ILE A 382 21.23 -2.86 -26.95
CA ILE A 382 20.27 -1.83 -27.40
C ILE A 382 20.87 -0.96 -28.50
N SER A 383 22.15 -0.61 -28.38
CA SER A 383 22.83 0.24 -29.36
C SER A 383 23.13 -0.49 -30.68
N ALA A 384 23.32 -1.81 -30.64
CA ALA A 384 23.53 -2.65 -31.82
C ALA A 384 22.25 -2.87 -32.64
N GLN A 385 21.07 -2.66 -32.07
CA GLN A 385 19.81 -2.63 -32.82
C GLN A 385 19.77 -1.32 -33.65
N ALA A 386 20.00 -1.45 -34.96
CA ALA A 386 19.99 -0.35 -35.91
C ALA A 386 18.68 0.47 -35.81
N PRO A 387 18.71 1.79 -36.07
CA PRO A 387 17.48 2.59 -36.05
C PRO A 387 16.54 2.13 -37.19
N HIS A 388 15.32 1.73 -36.83
CA HIS A 388 14.22 1.62 -37.78
C HIS A 388 13.65 2.98 -38.14
#